data_AF-A0A534LYL0-F1
#
_entry.id   AF-A0A534LYL0-F1
#
_cell.length_a   1.000
_cell.length_b   1.000
_cell.length_c   1.000
_cell.angle_alpha   90.00
_cell.angle_beta   90.00
_cell.angle_gamma   90.00
#
_symmetry.space_group_name_H-M   'P 1'
#
loop_
_entity.id
_entity.type
_entity.pdbx_description
1 polymer ?
#
loop_
_entity_poly.entity_id
_entity_poly.type
_entity_poly.pdbx_seq_one_letter_code
_entity_poly.pdbx_strand_id
1 'polypeptide(L)'
;MVETKDDITEERRILKKAGVLDDKLLERMDIFPGDRVRFRFYYPQSGFEEIVGHFLGFYTLFEGPEGGGDLNLVIRLVKDGRTTIIYKDRNYLEEFEVMEPNFDVRDQIKDLDARHGRHVGHEFG
;
A
#
# COMPACT_ATOMS: atom_id res chain seq x y z
N MET A 1 1.92 17.88 -30.65
CA MET A 1 1.09 17.17 -29.66
C MET A 1 1.24 15.70 -29.94
N VAL A 2 2.08 15.00 -29.18
CA VAL A 2 2.06 13.54 -29.18
C VAL A 2 0.80 13.19 -28.40
N GLU A 3 -0.19 12.60 -29.08
CA GLU A 3 -1.24 11.88 -28.36
C GLU A 3 -0.52 10.81 -27.56
N THR A 4 -0.39 11.00 -26.26
CA THR A 4 -0.03 9.94 -25.32
C THR A 4 -1.19 8.96 -25.39
N LYS A 5 -1.13 8.05 -26.37
CA LYS A 5 -1.83 6.79 -26.28
C LYS A 5 -1.48 6.24 -24.90
N ASP A 6 -2.51 5.93 -24.14
CA ASP A 6 -2.39 5.48 -22.77
C ASP A 6 -1.78 4.08 -22.76
N ASP A 7 -0.45 4.03 -22.95
CA ASP A 7 0.34 2.81 -23.15
C ASP A 7 0.14 1.83 -21.98
N ILE A 8 -0.04 2.37 -20.76
CA ILE A 8 -0.35 1.62 -19.54
C ILE A 8 -1.67 0.84 -19.67
N THR A 9 -2.70 1.46 -20.25
CA THR A 9 -4.00 0.81 -20.48
C THR A 9 -3.89 -0.30 -21.54
N GLU A 10 -3.05 -0.11 -22.55
CA GLU A 10 -2.81 -1.12 -23.58
C GLU A 10 -2.01 -2.31 -23.04
N GLU A 11 -0.95 -2.07 -22.26
CA GLU A 11 -0.16 -3.10 -21.57
C GLU A 11 -1.02 -3.92 -20.61
N ARG A 12 -1.84 -3.27 -19.77
CA ARG A 12 -2.78 -3.96 -18.86
C ARG A 12 -3.74 -4.87 -19.62
N ARG A 13 -4.24 -4.43 -20.78
CA ARG A 13 -5.12 -5.25 -21.62
C ARG A 13 -4.39 -6.48 -22.16
N ILE A 14 -3.13 -6.36 -22.57
CA ILE A 14 -2.31 -7.48 -23.06
C ILE A 14 -2.08 -8.48 -21.92
N LEU A 15 -1.70 -8.00 -20.73
CA LEU A 15 -1.45 -8.83 -19.56
C LEU A 15 -2.73 -9.55 -19.06
N LYS A 16 -3.90 -8.89 -19.12
CA LYS A 16 -5.20 -9.53 -18.85
C LYS A 16 -5.51 -10.65 -19.83
N LYS A 17 -5.27 -10.43 -21.14
CA LYS A 17 -5.46 -11.47 -22.16
C LYS A 17 -4.53 -12.66 -21.97
N ALA A 18 -3.31 -12.43 -21.47
CA ALA A 18 -2.35 -13.47 -21.17
C ALA A 18 -2.63 -14.21 -19.84
N GLY A 19 -3.65 -13.78 -19.07
CA GLY A 19 -3.97 -14.36 -17.75
C GLY A 19 -2.94 -14.03 -16.67
N VAL A 20 -2.07 -13.05 -16.91
CA VAL A 20 -1.04 -12.60 -15.95
C VAL A 20 -1.62 -11.59 -14.96
N LEU A 21 -2.51 -10.71 -15.44
CA LEU A 21 -3.31 -9.83 -14.60
C LEU A 21 -4.75 -10.33 -14.58
N ASP A 22 -5.34 -10.42 -13.39
CA ASP A 22 -6.79 -10.51 -13.23
C ASP A 22 -7.29 -9.36 -12.35
N ASP A 23 -8.61 -9.14 -12.34
CA ASP A 23 -9.21 -8.03 -11.59
C ASP A 23 -8.98 -8.19 -10.07
N LYS A 24 -8.84 -9.43 -9.57
CA LYS A 24 -8.56 -9.70 -8.15
C LYS A 24 -7.11 -9.40 -7.79
N LEU A 25 -6.16 -9.61 -8.71
CA LEU A 25 -4.76 -9.30 -8.53
C LEU A 25 -4.56 -7.78 -8.51
N LEU A 26 -5.23 -7.05 -9.41
CA LEU A 26 -5.21 -5.59 -9.39
C LEU A 26 -5.73 -5.03 -8.06
N GLU A 27 -6.80 -5.60 -7.50
CA GLU A 27 -7.31 -5.23 -6.18
C GLU A 27 -6.37 -5.57 -5.01
N ARG A 28 -5.39 -6.46 -5.23
CA ARG A 28 -4.38 -6.88 -4.26
C ARG A 28 -3.02 -6.24 -4.45
N MET A 29 -2.80 -5.53 -5.56
CA MET A 29 -1.60 -4.75 -5.83
C MET A 29 -1.51 -3.48 -4.96
N ASP A 30 -2.62 -3.10 -4.33
CA ASP A 30 -2.69 -1.99 -3.40
C ASP A 30 -3.03 -2.46 -1.98
N ILE A 31 -2.44 -1.77 -1.00
CA ILE A 31 -2.81 -1.85 0.41
C ILE A 31 -3.68 -0.65 0.78
N PHE A 32 -4.81 -0.92 1.44
CA PHE A 32 -5.72 0.11 1.93
C PHE A 32 -5.80 0.09 3.46
N PRO A 33 -6.00 1.25 4.10
CA PRO A 33 -6.21 1.29 5.53
C PRO A 33 -7.34 0.35 5.95
N GLY A 34 -7.10 -0.47 6.97
CA GLY A 34 -8.02 -1.48 7.46
C GLY A 34 -7.77 -2.89 6.91
N ASP A 35 -6.98 -3.05 5.83
CA ASP A 35 -6.63 -4.38 5.32
C ASP A 35 -5.74 -5.14 6.31
N ARG A 36 -5.97 -6.46 6.42
CA ARG A 36 -5.04 -7.36 7.09
C ARG A 36 -3.98 -7.82 6.10
N VAL A 37 -2.74 -7.51 6.39
CA VAL A 37 -1.61 -7.68 5.47
C VAL A 37 -0.49 -8.43 6.17
N ARG A 38 0.14 -9.37 5.44
CA ARG A 38 1.46 -9.91 5.77
C ARG A 38 2.49 -9.02 5.11
N PHE A 39 3.31 -8.35 5.91
CA PHE A 39 4.41 -7.50 5.47
C PHE A 39 5.72 -8.24 5.64
N ARG A 40 6.61 -8.10 4.66
CA ARG A 40 7.97 -8.63 4.71
C ARG A 40 8.96 -7.51 4.46
N PHE A 41 9.77 -7.23 5.47
CA PHE A 41 10.79 -6.20 5.44
C PHE A 41 12.16 -6.82 5.24
N TYR A 42 13.03 -6.17 4.47
CA TYR A 42 14.43 -6.56 4.31
C TYR A 42 15.34 -5.49 4.91
N TYR A 43 16.11 -5.90 5.93
CA TYR A 43 17.15 -5.07 6.53
C TYR A 43 18.52 -5.66 6.16
N PRO A 44 19.41 -4.92 5.46
CA PRO A 44 20.69 -5.45 5.00
C PRO A 44 21.56 -6.12 6.09
N GLN A 45 21.40 -5.67 7.34
CA GLN A 45 22.19 -6.13 8.49
C GLN A 45 21.50 -7.27 9.28
N SER A 46 20.21 -7.49 9.07
CA SER A 46 19.40 -8.39 9.91
C SER A 46 18.56 -9.40 9.12
N GLY A 47 18.55 -9.30 7.78
CA GLY A 47 17.78 -10.16 6.91
C GLY A 47 16.30 -9.78 6.88
N PHE A 48 15.45 -10.79 6.71
CA PHE A 48 14.02 -10.60 6.59
C PHE A 48 13.30 -10.58 7.94
N GLU A 49 12.37 -9.64 8.10
CA GLU A 49 11.38 -9.61 9.17
C GLU A 49 9.98 -9.73 8.57
N GLU A 50 9.16 -10.63 9.10
CA GLU A 50 7.76 -10.78 8.68
C GLU A 50 6.81 -10.33 9.79
N ILE A 51 5.79 -9.57 9.43
CA ILE A 51 4.78 -9.04 10.35
C ILE A 51 3.39 -9.23 9.74
N VAL A 52 2.45 -9.78 10.52
CA VAL A 52 1.04 -9.81 10.15
C VAL A 52 0.29 -8.79 11.01
N GLY A 53 -0.39 -7.85 10.35
CA GLY A 53 -1.12 -6.78 11.04
C GLY A 53 -2.12 -6.08 10.13
N HIS A 54 -2.83 -5.11 10.67
CA HIS A 54 -3.70 -4.23 9.89
C HIS A 54 -2.91 -3.01 9.44
N PHE A 55 -2.96 -2.70 8.15
CA PHE A 55 -2.43 -1.45 7.62
C PHE A 55 -3.30 -0.30 8.09
N LEU A 56 -2.72 0.78 8.62
CA LEU A 56 -3.46 1.97 9.04
C LEU A 56 -3.22 3.19 8.16
N GLY A 57 -2.32 3.09 7.17
CA GLY A 57 -1.92 4.20 6.32
C GLY A 57 -0.44 4.54 6.46
N PHE A 58 -0.03 5.54 5.69
CA PHE A 58 1.29 6.14 5.79
C PHE A 58 1.25 7.38 6.66
N TYR A 59 2.30 7.60 7.46
CA TYR A 59 2.42 8.80 8.29
C TYR A 59 3.84 9.33 8.25
N THR A 60 3.96 10.66 8.19
CA THR A 60 5.24 11.36 8.29
C THR A 60 5.44 11.78 9.74
N LEU A 61 6.39 11.17 10.45
CA LEU A 61 6.58 11.44 11.88
C LEU A 61 7.33 12.75 12.16
N PHE A 62 8.01 13.34 11.17
CA PHE A 62 8.70 14.61 11.31
C PHE A 62 9.06 15.18 9.93
N GLU A 63 8.52 16.33 9.54
CA GLU A 63 9.08 17.13 8.45
C GLU A 63 10.11 18.08 9.06
N GLY A 64 11.40 17.80 8.86
CA GLY A 64 12.44 18.79 9.13
C GLY A 64 12.27 20.01 8.20
N PRO A 65 12.96 21.13 8.46
CA PRO A 65 12.87 22.35 7.63
C PRO A 65 13.27 22.14 6.15
N GLU A 66 13.86 20.99 5.80
CA GLU A 66 14.22 20.60 4.43
C GLU A 66 13.12 19.75 3.72
N GLY A 67 11.97 19.50 4.37
CA GLY A 67 10.81 18.88 3.72
C GLY A 67 10.92 17.38 3.43
N GLY A 68 11.97 16.70 3.89
CA GLY A 68 12.17 15.26 3.71
C GLY A 68 11.79 14.48 4.96
N GLY A 69 10.50 14.27 5.21
CA GLY A 69 10.07 13.39 6.29
C GLY A 69 10.03 11.93 5.87
N ASP A 70 10.50 11.03 6.74
CA ASP A 70 10.45 9.59 6.48
C ASP A 70 8.98 9.11 6.45
N LEU A 71 8.55 8.60 5.29
CA LEU A 71 7.21 8.05 5.12
C LEU A 71 7.15 6.68 5.80
N ASN A 72 6.49 6.63 6.96
CA ASN A 72 6.38 5.41 7.75
C ASN A 72 5.06 4.68 7.46
N LEU A 73 5.13 3.36 7.31
CA LEU A 73 4.00 2.45 7.39
C LEU A 73 3.54 2.36 8.84
N VAL A 74 2.24 2.60 9.08
CA VAL A 74 1.62 2.41 10.39
C VAL A 74 0.88 1.08 10.39
N ILE A 75 1.26 0.18 11.31
CA ILE A 75 0.71 -1.18 11.38
C ILE A 75 0.15 -1.44 12.78
N ARG A 76 -1.11 -1.85 12.85
CA ARG A 76 -1.73 -2.36 14.08
C ARG A 76 -1.57 -3.88 14.13
N LEU A 77 -0.99 -4.41 15.18
CA LEU A 77 -0.96 -5.85 15.45
C LEU A 77 -1.36 -6.17 16.89
N VAL A 78 -1.55 -7.46 17.18
CA VAL A 78 -1.68 -7.97 18.53
C VAL A 78 -0.36 -8.64 18.91
N LYS A 79 0.34 -8.07 19.89
CA LYS A 79 1.59 -8.60 20.43
C LYS A 79 1.36 -8.92 21.89
N ASP A 80 1.65 -10.15 22.30
CA ASP A 80 1.49 -10.61 23.69
C ASP A 80 0.08 -10.34 24.26
N GLY A 81 -0.96 -10.55 23.44
CA GLY A 81 -2.36 -10.31 23.79
C GLY A 81 -2.77 -8.84 23.84
N ARG A 82 -1.89 -7.90 23.51
CA ARG A 82 -2.16 -6.45 23.55
C ARG A 82 -2.17 -5.86 22.15
N THR A 83 -3.14 -4.99 21.89
CA THR A 83 -3.12 -4.17 20.67
C THR A 83 -1.90 -3.24 20.73
N THR A 84 -1.07 -3.31 19.71
CA THR A 84 0.16 -2.54 19.56
C THR A 84 0.16 -1.85 18.20
N ILE A 85 0.62 -0.60 18.17
CA ILE A 85 0.87 0.14 16.94
C ILE A 85 2.38 0.20 16.74
N ILE A 86 2.84 -0.15 15.54
CA ILE A 86 4.24 -0.03 15.15
C ILE A 86 4.36 0.87 13.93
N TYR A 87 5.49 1.54 13.86
CA TYR A 87 5.91 2.33 12.71
C TYR A 87 7.09 1.60 12.06
N LYS A 88 7.02 1.42 10.76
CA LYS A 88 8.09 0.83 9.95
C LYS A 88 8.40 1.77 8.80
N ASP A 89 9.68 2.02 8.57
CA ASP A 89 10.09 2.78 7.40
C ASP A 89 9.70 1.99 6.13
N ARG A 90 8.95 2.66 5.25
CA ARG A 90 8.49 2.11 3.98
C ARG A 90 9.63 1.63 3.09
N ASN A 91 10.81 2.25 3.19
CA ASN A 91 11.96 1.93 2.34
C ASN A 91 12.49 0.51 2.55
N TYR A 92 12.18 -0.12 3.68
CA TYR A 92 12.56 -1.51 3.94
C TYR A 92 11.48 -2.53 3.56
N LEU A 93 10.29 -2.09 3.13
CA LEU A 93 9.22 -3.00 2.70
C LEU A 93 9.60 -3.65 1.37
N GLU A 94 9.85 -4.95 1.40
CA GLU A 94 10.22 -5.73 0.21
C GLU A 94 8.98 -6.34 -0.45
N GLU A 95 8.09 -6.91 0.35
CA GLU A 95 6.93 -7.67 -0.13
C GLU A 95 5.75 -7.47 0.83
N PHE A 96 4.54 -7.47 0.28
CA PHE A 96 3.33 -7.58 1.08
C PHE A 96 2.31 -8.52 0.41
N GLU A 97 1.48 -9.15 1.24
CA GLU A 97 0.33 -9.95 0.81
C GLU A 97 -0.91 -9.47 1.57
N VAL A 98 -1.91 -8.97 0.84
CA VAL A 98 -3.23 -8.69 1.42
C VAL A 98 -3.92 -10.02 1.72
N MET A 99 -3.97 -10.38 3.00
CA MET A 99 -4.58 -11.62 3.47
C MET A 99 -6.10 -11.50 3.53
N GLU A 100 -6.59 -10.38 4.10
CA GLU A 100 -8.02 -10.09 4.24
C GLU A 100 -8.25 -8.63 3.85
N PRO A 101 -8.76 -8.36 2.63
CA PRO A 101 -9.12 -7.01 2.23
C PRO A 101 -10.35 -6.53 2.98
N ASN A 102 -10.34 -5.27 3.42
CA ASN A 102 -11.49 -4.65 4.07
C ASN A 102 -12.29 -3.81 3.07
N PHE A 103 -13.11 -4.48 2.24
CA PHE A 103 -13.87 -3.82 1.17
C PHE A 103 -14.79 -2.72 1.68
N ASP A 104 -15.44 -2.91 2.84
CA ASP A 104 -16.32 -1.90 3.44
C ASP A 104 -15.59 -0.59 3.75
N VAL A 105 -14.35 -0.69 4.25
CA VAL A 105 -13.52 0.48 4.54
C VAL A 105 -12.90 1.05 3.26
N ARG A 106 -12.46 0.19 2.33
CA ARG A 106 -11.90 0.59 1.03
C ARG A 106 -12.87 1.49 0.26
N ASP A 107 -14.14 1.09 0.17
CA ASP A 107 -15.15 1.85 -0.58
C ASP A 107 -15.46 3.20 0.09
N GLN A 108 -15.56 3.22 1.42
CA GLN A 108 -15.77 4.46 2.17
C GLN A 108 -14.58 5.44 2.06
N ILE A 109 -13.35 4.92 2.04
CA ILE A 109 -12.13 5.73 1.87
C ILE A 109 -12.06 6.28 0.44
N LYS A 110 -12.32 5.46 -0.59
CA LYS A 110 -12.38 5.92 -1.98
C LYS A 110 -13.38 7.07 -2.16
N ASP A 111 -14.56 6.93 -1.55
CA ASP A 111 -15.58 7.98 -1.57
C ASP A 111 -15.13 9.24 -0.80
N LEU A 112 -14.39 9.08 0.29
CA LEU A 112 -13.84 10.20 1.06
C LEU A 112 -12.79 10.96 0.24
N ASP A 113 -11.85 10.25 -0.39
CA ASP A 113 -10.79 10.85 -1.18
C ASP A 113 -11.31 11.54 -2.44
N ALA A 114 -12.29 10.95 -3.12
CA ALA A 114 -13.01 11.58 -4.23
C ALA A 114 -13.71 12.88 -3.81
N ARG A 115 -14.31 12.92 -2.62
CA ARG A 115 -14.96 14.12 -2.06
C ARG A 115 -13.97 15.21 -1.66
N HIS A 116 -12.76 14.84 -1.25
CA HIS A 116 -11.72 15.79 -0.82
C HIS A 116 -10.74 16.17 -1.93
N GLY A 117 -10.93 15.70 -3.17
CA GLY A 117 -10.04 15.97 -4.30
C GLY A 117 -8.64 15.39 -4.12
N ARG A 118 -8.44 14.49 -3.14
CA ARG A 118 -7.20 13.75 -2.99
C ARG A 118 -7.28 12.59 -3.96
N HIS A 119 -6.42 12.61 -4.98
CA HIS A 119 -6.18 11.41 -5.75
C HIS A 119 -5.36 10.51 -4.82
N VAL A 120 -5.96 9.47 -4.25
CA VAL A 120 -5.19 8.35 -3.69
C VAL A 120 -4.20 7.98 -4.77
N GLY A 121 -2.91 8.00 -4.43
CA GLY A 121 -1.81 7.90 -5.38
C GLY A 121 -1.95 6.69 -6.30
N HIS A 122 -2.64 6.90 -7.41
CA HIS A 122 -2.41 6.25 -8.70
C HIS A 122 -1.10 6.79 -9.33
N GLU A 123 -0.19 7.34 -8.52
CA GLU A 123 1.14 7.80 -8.93
C GLU A 123 2.18 6.66 -8.81
N PHE A 124 1.79 5.46 -9.25
CA PHE A 124 2.73 4.53 -9.86
C PHE A 124 2.33 4.38 -11.33
N GLY A 125 2.66 5.43 -12.09
CA GLY A 125 2.82 5.40 -13.54
C GLY A 125 4.29 5.40 -13.88
#